data_AF-A0A7C1MYZ1-F1
#
_entry.id   AF-A0A7C1MYZ1-F1
#
_cell.length_a   1.000
_cell.length_b   1.000
_cell.length_c   1.000
_cell.angle_alpha   90.00
_cell.angle_beta   90.00
_cell.angle_gamma   90.00
#
_symmetry.space_group_name_H-M   'P 1'
#
loop_
_entity.id
_entity.type
_entity.pdbx_description
1 polymer ?
#
loop_
_entity_poly.entity_id
_entity_poly.type
_entity_poly.pdbx_seq_one_letter_code
_entity_poly.pdbx_strand_id
1 'polypeptide(L)'
;MRGAWQLLGLAVAIMLPVARAQQVQPPLRPEERSPASVLQERSYPVIQPDTLPGGKPTEFLPEQDTFYLRALRLQVSPSVRLALDVERIMSNFEIVRRKPELESPWQAALRNMTLSARMLTPDQREMVQRQLAIASATAMPISRGGQLGAVSIPMSAIGSFLGISEDVSPRITYRVRESARVVAVVYSTTALIVRRLLDQEQRPGVYELEWDGRDDSGRRMPDGDYVLEVRIGDRGIERKRVVLSQP
;
A
#
# COMPACT_ATOMS: atom_id res chain seq x y z
N MET A 1 81.56 74.06 5.57
CA MET A 1 83.03 74.28 5.61
C MET A 1 83.72 72.93 5.47
N ARG A 2 84.88 72.93 4.81
CA ARG A 2 85.58 71.79 4.19
C ARG A 2 86.23 70.82 5.17
N GLY A 3 86.45 69.59 4.69
CA GLY A 3 87.54 68.68 5.07
C GLY A 3 87.06 67.36 5.69
N ALA A 4 87.62 66.17 5.49
CA ALA A 4 88.59 65.58 4.57
C ALA A 4 89.12 64.31 5.29
N TRP A 5 89.01 63.14 4.66
CA TRP A 5 90.02 62.05 4.68
C TRP A 5 90.28 61.23 5.98
N GLN A 6 89.98 59.91 6.00
CA GLN A 6 90.89 58.77 5.69
C GLN A 6 90.37 57.42 6.22
N LEU A 7 90.64 56.38 5.42
CA LEU A 7 90.38 54.95 5.61
C LEU A 7 91.45 54.25 6.46
N LEU A 8 91.08 53.08 7.03
CA LEU A 8 91.86 51.90 7.49
C LEU A 8 91.30 51.48 8.87
N GLY A 9 90.88 50.25 9.16
CA GLY A 9 91.20 48.93 8.64
C GLY A 9 91.46 48.01 9.85
N LEU A 10 90.97 46.76 9.77
CA LEU A 10 91.30 45.58 10.60
C LEU A 10 90.50 45.22 11.87
N ALA A 11 89.67 44.18 11.70
CA ALA A 11 89.66 42.88 12.39
C ALA A 11 89.46 42.77 13.92
N VAL A 12 88.22 42.44 14.28
CA VAL A 12 87.75 41.30 15.10
C VAL A 12 88.78 40.61 16.03
N ALA A 13 88.47 40.63 17.33
CA ALA A 13 88.72 39.51 18.24
C ALA A 13 87.53 39.37 19.20
N ILE A 14 86.74 38.32 19.00
CA ILE A 14 85.59 37.94 19.83
C ILE A 14 86.13 37.21 21.07
N MET A 15 85.98 37.82 22.25
CA MET A 15 86.11 37.15 23.55
C MET A 15 84.71 36.70 23.98
N LEU A 16 84.42 35.40 23.85
CA LEU A 16 83.23 34.76 24.42
C LEU A 16 83.49 34.46 25.91
N PRO A 17 82.66 34.95 26.85
CA PRO A 17 82.68 34.43 28.21
C PRO A 17 81.95 33.07 28.25
N VAL A 18 82.67 32.04 28.67
CA VAL A 18 82.11 30.75 29.08
C VAL A 18 81.70 30.83 30.55
N ALA A 19 80.62 30.11 30.88
CA ALA A 19 80.01 29.85 32.19
C ALA A 19 78.90 30.84 32.56
N ARG A 20 77.66 30.37 32.75
CA ARG A 20 77.26 29.27 33.64
C ARG A 20 76.05 28.56 33.04
N ALA A 21 76.12 27.24 32.86
CA ALA A 21 74.93 26.45 32.54
C ALA A 21 73.96 26.59 33.72
N GLN A 22 72.94 27.44 33.60
CA GLN A 22 71.74 27.31 34.40
C GLN A 22 71.25 25.88 34.17
N GLN A 23 71.11 25.10 35.24
CA GLN A 23 70.29 23.90 35.16
C GLN A 23 68.92 24.37 34.68
N VAL A 24 68.64 24.17 33.39
CA VAL A 24 67.31 24.34 32.84
C VAL A 24 66.49 23.31 33.60
N GLN A 25 65.69 23.78 34.57
CA GLN A 25 64.70 22.92 35.18
C GLN A 25 63.94 22.25 34.04
N PRO A 26 63.84 20.91 34.03
CA PRO A 26 63.04 20.24 33.02
C PRO A 26 61.67 20.95 33.03
N PRO A 27 61.10 21.26 31.85
CA PRO A 27 59.86 22.01 31.80
C PRO A 27 58.90 21.30 32.74
N LEU A 28 58.39 22.04 33.73
CA LEU A 28 57.40 21.52 34.69
C LEU A 28 56.40 20.73 33.85
N ARG A 29 56.39 19.40 33.97
CA ARG A 29 55.39 18.61 33.27
C ARG A 29 54.09 19.02 33.93
N PRO A 30 53.21 19.78 33.26
CA PRO A 30 51.92 20.07 33.84
C PRO A 30 51.27 18.72 34.15
N GLU A 31 50.65 18.62 35.33
CA GLU A 31 49.92 17.42 35.72
C GLU A 31 48.98 17.02 34.57
N GLU A 32 48.96 15.73 34.19
CA GLU A 32 48.16 15.22 33.07
C GLU A 32 46.65 15.27 33.41
N ARG A 33 46.10 16.47 33.54
CA ARG A 33 44.69 16.72 33.75
C ARG A 33 44.01 16.90 32.41
N SER A 34 42.81 16.35 32.25
CA SER A 34 42.04 16.59 31.04
C SER A 34 41.53 18.04 31.02
N PRO A 35 41.31 18.63 29.83
CA PRO A 35 40.73 19.97 29.73
C PRO A 35 39.35 20.03 30.39
N ALA A 36 38.58 18.93 30.31
CA ALA A 36 37.29 18.81 30.99
C ALA A 36 37.43 18.95 32.51
N SER A 37 38.41 18.29 33.15
CA SER A 37 38.60 18.39 34.60
C SER A 37 39.08 19.79 35.03
N VAL A 38 39.99 20.40 34.26
CA VAL A 38 40.48 21.76 34.53
C VAL A 38 39.38 22.80 34.39
N LEU A 39 38.52 22.67 33.38
CA LEU A 39 37.42 23.61 33.16
C LEU A 39 36.31 23.44 34.19
N GLN A 40 36.01 22.21 34.63
CA GLN A 40 35.06 21.93 35.71
C GLN A 40 35.55 22.46 37.06
N GLU A 41 36.85 22.38 37.36
CA GLU A 41 37.42 22.96 38.60
C GLU A 41 37.43 24.50 38.60
N ARG A 42 37.59 25.13 37.42
CA ARG A 42 37.70 26.59 37.28
C ARG A 42 36.38 27.31 36.99
N SER A 43 35.28 26.60 36.82
CA SER A 43 33.99 27.24 36.53
C SER A 43 33.32 27.73 37.81
N TYR A 44 33.17 29.05 37.92
CA TYR A 44 32.06 29.71 38.62
C TYR A 44 30.72 29.03 38.27
N PRO A 45 29.69 29.08 39.14
CA PRO A 45 28.46 28.30 39.00
C PRO A 45 27.98 28.30 37.56
N VAL A 46 27.88 27.09 37.00
CA VAL A 46 27.44 26.83 35.63
C VAL A 46 26.13 27.59 35.43
N ILE A 47 26.18 28.71 34.70
CA ILE A 47 24.98 29.28 34.12
C ILE A 47 24.52 28.20 33.16
N GLN A 48 23.50 27.45 33.56
CA GLN A 48 22.82 26.48 32.69
C GLN A 48 22.51 27.25 31.42
N PRO A 49 23.08 26.88 30.25
CA PRO A 49 22.75 27.57 29.02
C PRO A 49 21.24 27.50 28.89
N ASP A 50 20.66 28.70 28.79
CA ASP A 50 19.26 28.99 28.94
C ASP A 50 18.33 27.91 28.39
N THR A 51 17.17 27.80 29.02
CA THR A 51 15.97 27.04 28.66
C THR A 51 15.39 27.35 27.26
N LEU A 52 16.21 27.85 26.34
CA LEU A 52 15.88 28.16 24.96
C LEU A 52 16.10 26.93 24.06
N PRO A 53 15.16 26.64 23.13
CA PRO A 53 15.32 25.55 22.18
C PRO A 53 16.57 25.74 21.32
N GLY A 54 17.55 24.84 21.45
CA GLY A 54 18.79 24.85 20.66
C GLY A 54 20.09 25.07 21.46
N GLY A 55 20.01 25.39 22.75
CA GLY A 55 21.16 25.35 23.64
C GLY A 55 21.64 23.92 23.84
N LYS A 56 22.76 23.52 23.23
CA LYS A 56 23.38 22.22 23.52
C LYS A 56 24.25 22.37 24.76
N PRO A 57 24.15 21.48 25.75
CA PRO A 57 25.13 21.44 26.83
C PRO A 57 26.53 21.29 26.23
N THR A 58 27.53 21.88 26.88
CA THR A 58 28.94 21.70 26.53
C THR A 58 29.33 20.26 26.84
N GLU A 59 28.98 19.34 25.95
CA GLU A 59 29.37 17.94 26.04
C GLU A 59 30.81 17.79 25.53
N PHE A 60 31.72 17.44 26.44
CA PHE A 60 33.06 17.04 26.06
C PHE A 60 33.02 15.58 25.61
N LEU A 61 33.54 15.34 24.41
CA LEU A 61 33.64 14.02 23.82
C LEU A 61 34.85 13.27 24.44
N PRO A 62 34.74 11.98 24.81
CA PRO A 62 35.87 11.20 25.34
C PRO A 62 37.12 11.22 24.45
N GLU A 63 36.92 11.40 23.14
CA GLU A 63 38.00 11.52 22.17
C GLU A 63 38.79 12.82 22.35
N GLN A 64 38.18 13.93 22.79
CA GLN A 64 38.85 15.21 23.00
C GLN A 64 39.94 15.11 24.05
N ASP A 65 39.67 14.37 25.14
CA ASP A 65 40.64 14.11 26.21
C ASP A 65 41.79 13.23 25.71
N THR A 66 41.47 12.20 24.92
CA THR A 66 42.47 11.33 24.28
C THR A 66 43.40 12.12 23.34
N PHE A 67 42.84 13.02 22.52
CA PHE A 67 43.62 13.88 21.64
C PHE A 67 44.48 14.87 22.42
N TYR A 68 43.95 15.44 23.50
CA TYR A 68 44.70 16.36 24.35
C TYR A 68 45.93 15.69 24.99
N LEU A 69 45.74 14.53 25.63
CA LEU A 69 46.82 13.77 26.25
C LEU A 69 47.85 13.29 25.21
N ARG A 70 47.38 12.82 24.04
CA ARG A 70 48.28 12.46 22.93
C ARG A 70 49.16 13.64 22.53
N ALA A 71 48.57 14.83 22.48
CA ALA A 71 49.27 16.00 22.02
C ALA A 71 50.19 16.60 23.11
N LEU A 72 49.94 16.37 24.40
CA LEU A 72 50.91 16.64 25.48
C LEU A 72 52.16 15.74 25.40
N ARG A 73 52.03 14.53 24.83
CA ARG A 73 53.15 13.60 24.63
C ARG A 73 54.03 13.95 23.43
N LEU A 74 53.61 14.88 22.57
CA LEU A 74 54.41 15.32 21.42
C LEU A 74 55.58 16.19 21.90
N GLN A 75 56.80 15.87 21.45
CA GLN A 75 58.01 16.66 21.74
C GLN A 75 58.14 17.89 20.84
N VAL A 76 57.06 18.64 20.66
CA VAL A 76 57.04 19.91 19.90
C VAL A 76 56.82 21.06 20.87
N SER A 77 57.39 22.23 20.59
CA SER A 77 57.16 23.40 21.45
C SER A 77 55.68 23.81 21.42
N PRO A 78 55.13 24.35 22.53
CA PRO A 78 53.73 24.79 22.58
C PRO A 78 53.38 25.81 21.49
N SER A 79 54.32 26.67 21.10
CA SER A 79 54.12 27.68 20.07
C SER A 79 53.96 27.09 18.67
N VAL A 80 54.78 26.08 18.32
CA VAL A 80 54.69 25.38 17.03
C VAL A 80 53.39 24.59 16.95
N ARG A 81 53.00 23.94 18.05
CA ARG A 81 51.73 23.21 18.12
C ARG A 81 50.53 24.13 17.92
N LEU A 82 50.50 25.27 18.60
CA LEU A 82 49.43 26.26 18.43
C LEU A 82 49.35 26.76 16.99
N ALA A 83 50.49 27.04 16.36
CA ALA A 83 50.52 27.50 14.97
C ALA A 83 49.89 26.47 14.01
N LEU A 84 50.23 25.18 14.16
CA LEU A 84 49.67 24.08 13.36
C LEU A 84 48.17 23.88 13.64
N ASP A 85 47.75 23.96 14.90
CA ASP A 85 46.33 23.82 15.27
C ASP A 85 45.51 24.98 14.68
N VAL A 86 46.02 26.21 14.69
CA VAL A 86 45.39 27.37 14.06
C VAL A 86 45.27 27.19 12.55
N GLU A 87 46.34 26.78 11.86
CA GLU A 87 46.32 26.52 10.42
C GLU A 87 45.28 25.44 10.04
N ARG A 88 45.22 24.36 10.82
CA ARG A 88 44.21 23.31 10.64
C ARG A 88 42.79 23.80 10.89
N ILE A 89 42.57 24.61 11.92
CA ILE A 89 41.26 25.20 12.20
C ILE A 89 40.83 26.11 11.05
N MET A 90 41.74 26.96 10.55
CA MET A 90 41.43 27.90 9.47
C MET A 90 41.09 27.19 8.16
N SER A 91 41.81 26.13 7.79
CA SER A 91 41.47 25.32 6.61
C SER A 91 40.13 24.60 6.74
N ASN A 92 39.80 24.09 7.94
CA ASN A 92 38.47 23.55 8.21
C ASN A 92 37.38 24.63 8.19
N PHE A 93 37.69 25.86 8.59
CA PHE A 93 36.77 26.99 8.57
C PHE A 93 36.36 27.35 7.13
N GLU A 94 37.23 27.14 6.13
CA GLU A 94 36.83 27.31 4.72
C GLU A 94 35.75 26.31 4.30
N ILE A 95 35.80 25.07 4.77
CA ILE A 95 34.77 24.05 4.51
C ILE A 95 33.44 24.46 5.14
N VAL A 96 33.47 24.99 6.37
CA VAL A 96 32.28 25.49 7.06
C VAL A 96 31.74 26.76 6.40
N ARG A 97 32.61 27.64 5.89
CA ARG A 97 32.24 28.86 5.18
C ARG A 97 31.62 28.59 3.81
N ARG A 98 31.98 27.48 3.14
CA ARG A 98 31.36 26.99 1.90
C ARG A 98 30.09 26.16 2.11
N LYS A 99 29.76 25.80 3.36
CA LYS A 99 28.54 25.06 3.70
C LYS A 99 27.22 25.69 3.20
N PRO A 100 27.08 27.02 3.01
CA PRO A 100 25.91 27.62 2.37
C PRO A 100 25.72 27.24 0.89
N GLU A 101 26.79 26.77 0.21
CA GLU A 101 26.74 26.31 -1.19
C GLU A 101 26.27 24.86 -1.31
N LEU A 102 26.32 24.09 -0.21
CA LEU A 102 25.86 22.72 -0.16
C LEU A 102 24.35 22.72 0.11
N GLU A 103 23.58 22.22 -0.85
CA GLU A 103 22.14 22.04 -0.69
C GLU A 103 21.83 21.23 0.57
N SER A 104 20.87 21.70 1.37
CA SER A 104 20.40 20.92 2.51
C SER A 104 19.73 19.62 2.03
N PRO A 105 19.76 18.53 2.84
CA PRO A 105 19.07 17.29 2.49
C PRO A 105 17.57 17.50 2.19
N TRP A 106 16.94 18.47 2.86
CA TRP A 106 15.54 18.84 2.62
C TRP A 106 15.33 19.54 1.28
N GLN A 107 16.23 20.46 0.90
CA GLN A 107 16.20 21.10 -0.43
C GLN A 107 16.45 20.08 -1.54
N ALA A 108 17.37 19.13 -1.32
CA ALA A 108 17.61 18.03 -2.25
C ALA A 108 16.38 17.13 -2.41
N ALA A 109 15.67 16.83 -1.32
CA ALA A 109 14.43 16.06 -1.35
C ALA A 109 13.30 16.80 -2.09
N LEU A 110 13.10 18.10 -1.82
CA LEU A 110 12.10 18.93 -2.49
C LEU A 110 12.33 19.03 -4.00
N ARG A 111 13.59 19.13 -4.44
CA ARG A 111 13.94 19.10 -5.87
C ARG A 111 13.54 17.76 -6.52
N ASN A 112 13.67 16.66 -5.79
CA ASN A 112 13.31 15.32 -6.30
C ASN A 112 11.79 15.04 -6.25
N MET A 113 11.02 15.86 -5.52
CA MET A 113 9.56 15.75 -5.42
C MET A 113 8.81 16.47 -6.54
N THR A 114 9.49 17.07 -7.51
CA THR A 114 8.82 17.72 -8.63
C THR A 114 8.17 16.67 -9.53
N LEU A 115 6.84 16.54 -9.46
CA LEU A 115 6.07 15.81 -10.44
C LEU A 115 6.28 16.47 -11.81
N SER A 116 6.95 15.78 -12.71
CA SER A 116 7.10 16.28 -14.08
C SER A 116 5.75 16.22 -14.80
N ALA A 117 5.49 17.14 -15.72
CA ALA A 117 4.25 17.15 -16.51
C ALA A 117 4.00 15.81 -17.23
N ARG A 118 5.07 15.08 -17.59
CA ARG A 118 4.99 13.73 -18.18
C ARG A 118 4.41 12.67 -17.24
N MET A 119 4.56 12.83 -15.92
CA MET A 119 3.96 11.93 -14.92
C MET A 119 2.45 12.16 -14.74
N LEU A 120 1.93 13.31 -15.21
CA LEU A 120 0.50 13.65 -15.14
C LEU A 120 -0.24 13.32 -16.45
N THR A 121 0.49 13.02 -17.51
CA THR A 121 -0.09 12.56 -18.77
C THR A 121 -0.11 11.03 -18.80
N PRO A 122 -1.28 10.40 -19.03
CA PRO A 122 -1.38 8.94 -19.07
C PRO A 122 -0.55 8.35 -20.21
N ASP A 123 0.06 7.19 -19.95
CA ASP A 123 0.81 6.46 -20.97
C ASP A 123 -0.12 5.76 -21.98
N GLN A 124 0.39 5.43 -23.17
CA GLN A 124 -0.34 4.70 -24.20
C GLN A 124 -0.90 3.37 -23.68
N ARG A 125 -0.13 2.68 -22.82
CA ARG A 125 -0.58 1.43 -22.20
C ARG A 125 -1.76 1.65 -21.26
N GLU A 126 -1.72 2.71 -20.45
CA GLU A 126 -2.80 3.06 -19.52
C GLU A 126 -4.09 3.45 -20.26
N MET A 127 -3.95 4.20 -21.35
CA MET A 127 -5.09 4.56 -22.21
C MET A 127 -5.76 3.31 -22.79
N VAL A 128 -4.98 2.39 -23.36
CA VAL A 128 -5.49 1.14 -23.93
C VAL A 128 -6.11 0.26 -22.85
N GLN A 129 -5.45 0.11 -21.70
CA GLN A 129 -5.96 -0.68 -20.59
C GLN A 129 -7.27 -0.11 -20.04
N ARG A 130 -7.37 1.21 -19.89
CA ARG A 130 -8.61 1.88 -19.50
C ARG A 130 -9.73 1.60 -20.50
N GLN A 131 -9.43 1.66 -21.79
CA GLN A 131 -10.41 1.43 -22.84
C GLN A 131 -10.89 -0.03 -22.86
N LEU A 132 -9.98 -0.99 -22.67
CA LEU A 132 -10.32 -2.40 -22.48
C LEU A 132 -11.19 -2.62 -21.25
N ALA A 133 -10.89 -1.94 -20.13
CA ALA A 133 -11.67 -2.05 -18.90
C ALA A 133 -13.11 -1.51 -19.07
N ILE A 134 -13.29 -0.40 -19.79
CA ILE A 134 -14.63 0.13 -20.10
C ILE A 134 -15.38 -0.82 -21.04
N ALA A 135 -14.69 -1.35 -22.06
CA ALA A 135 -15.30 -2.27 -23.02
C ALA A 135 -15.73 -3.58 -22.35
N SER A 136 -14.91 -4.14 -21.45
CA SER A 136 -15.25 -5.38 -20.74
C SER A 136 -16.33 -5.18 -19.67
N ALA A 137 -16.36 -4.02 -19.01
CA ALA A 137 -17.40 -3.70 -18.02
C ALA A 137 -18.78 -3.49 -18.65
N THR A 138 -18.82 -3.00 -19.89
CA THR A 138 -20.07 -2.76 -20.65
C THR A 138 -20.46 -3.94 -21.54
N ALA A 139 -19.55 -4.90 -21.74
CA ALA A 139 -19.84 -6.12 -22.46
C ALA A 139 -20.83 -6.98 -21.67
N MET A 140 -22.10 -6.93 -22.08
CA MET A 140 -23.06 -7.95 -21.70
C MET A 140 -22.60 -9.29 -22.31
N PRO A 141 -22.65 -10.40 -21.57
CA PRO A 141 -22.35 -11.72 -22.11
C PRO A 141 -23.51 -12.17 -23.01
N ILE A 142 -23.63 -11.57 -24.18
CA ILE A 142 -24.56 -12.03 -25.20
C ILE A 142 -23.84 -13.16 -25.92
N SER A 143 -24.36 -14.37 -25.78
CA SER A 143 -23.88 -15.56 -26.50
C SER A 143 -23.70 -15.23 -27.98
N ARG A 144 -22.53 -15.54 -28.54
CA ARG A 144 -22.28 -15.44 -29.99
C ARG A 144 -23.34 -16.27 -30.73
N GLY A 145 -24.29 -15.59 -31.35
CA GLY A 145 -25.36 -16.22 -32.10
C GLY A 145 -26.60 -15.35 -32.18
N GLY A 146 -26.55 -14.34 -33.04
CA GLY A 146 -27.69 -13.68 -33.68
C GLY A 146 -28.98 -13.51 -32.85
N GLN A 147 -29.05 -12.44 -32.07
CA GLN A 147 -30.19 -11.52 -32.02
C GLN A 147 -29.84 -10.40 -31.04
N LEU A 148 -29.78 -9.17 -31.54
CA LEU A 148 -29.87 -7.96 -30.72
C LEU A 148 -31.32 -7.83 -30.22
N GLY A 149 -31.76 -8.80 -29.43
CA GLY A 149 -32.92 -8.69 -28.57
C GLY A 149 -32.36 -8.80 -27.16
N ALA A 150 -32.65 -7.82 -26.32
CA ALA A 150 -32.45 -7.98 -24.88
C ALA A 150 -32.95 -9.39 -24.51
N VAL A 151 -32.14 -10.16 -23.77
CA VAL A 151 -32.61 -11.42 -23.19
C VAL A 151 -33.81 -11.05 -22.33
N SER A 152 -35.01 -11.21 -22.89
CA SER A 152 -36.25 -10.89 -22.22
C SER A 152 -36.52 -12.04 -21.27
N ILE A 153 -35.97 -11.92 -20.07
CA ILE A 153 -36.30 -12.82 -18.98
C ILE A 153 -37.73 -12.43 -18.56
N PRO A 154 -38.74 -13.27 -18.79
CA PRO A 154 -40.09 -12.93 -18.39
C PRO A 154 -40.14 -12.76 -16.87
N MET A 155 -40.92 -11.79 -16.37
CA MET A 155 -41.03 -11.53 -14.93
C MET A 155 -41.47 -12.77 -14.13
N SER A 156 -42.22 -13.69 -14.74
CA SER A 156 -42.60 -14.98 -14.14
C SER A 156 -41.40 -15.88 -13.84
N ALA A 157 -40.35 -15.87 -14.66
CA ALA A 157 -39.15 -16.68 -14.40
C ALA A 157 -38.37 -16.15 -13.19
N ILE A 158 -38.30 -14.82 -13.04
CA ILE A 158 -37.72 -14.17 -11.84
C ILE A 158 -38.58 -14.49 -10.62
N GLY A 159 -39.90 -14.38 -10.78
CA GLY A 159 -40.85 -14.68 -9.71
C GLY A 159 -40.76 -16.13 -9.22
N SER A 160 -40.62 -17.08 -10.14
CA SER A 160 -40.41 -18.50 -9.84
C SER A 160 -39.07 -18.75 -9.15
N PHE A 161 -37.98 -18.13 -9.62
CA PHE A 161 -36.65 -18.26 -8.99
C PHE A 161 -36.64 -17.73 -7.55
N LEU A 162 -37.32 -16.61 -7.30
CA LEU A 162 -37.41 -15.99 -5.97
C LEU A 162 -38.54 -16.58 -5.09
N GLY A 163 -39.33 -17.53 -5.61
CA GLY A 163 -40.45 -18.14 -4.88
C GLY A 163 -41.64 -17.20 -4.63
N ILE A 164 -41.71 -16.07 -5.34
CA ILE A 164 -42.82 -15.09 -5.23
C ILE A 164 -43.91 -15.30 -6.30
N SER A 165 -43.65 -16.15 -7.29
CA SER A 165 -44.62 -16.58 -8.30
C SER A 165 -44.61 -18.10 -8.42
N GLU A 166 -45.79 -18.67 -8.52
CA GLU A 166 -46.00 -20.07 -8.89
C GLU A 166 -46.22 -20.18 -10.40
N ASP A 167 -45.72 -21.25 -11.02
CA ASP A 167 -46.13 -21.60 -12.39
C ASP A 167 -47.49 -22.30 -12.33
N VAL A 168 -48.51 -21.65 -12.88
CA VAL A 168 -49.89 -22.15 -12.92
C VAL A 168 -50.33 -22.61 -14.32
N SER A 169 -49.37 -22.81 -15.23
CA SER A 169 -49.64 -23.29 -16.58
C SER A 169 -50.19 -24.74 -16.58
N PRO A 170 -50.98 -25.15 -17.59
CA PRO A 170 -51.54 -26.50 -17.69
C PRO A 170 -50.51 -27.58 -18.08
N ARG A 171 -49.22 -27.33 -17.84
CA ARG A 171 -48.08 -28.15 -18.23
C ARG A 171 -47.32 -28.60 -17.00
N ILE A 172 -47.09 -29.90 -16.84
CA ILE A 172 -46.33 -30.44 -15.71
C ILE A 172 -45.16 -31.27 -16.21
N THR A 173 -43.98 -31.03 -15.63
CA THR A 173 -42.78 -31.82 -15.88
C THR A 173 -42.49 -32.67 -14.65
N TYR A 174 -42.35 -33.97 -14.83
CA TYR A 174 -42.09 -34.92 -13.75
C TYR A 174 -40.96 -35.88 -14.14
N ARG A 175 -40.30 -36.47 -13.14
CA ARG A 175 -39.19 -37.39 -13.34
C ARG A 175 -39.50 -38.78 -12.79
N VAL A 176 -39.44 -39.76 -13.67
CA VAL A 176 -39.56 -41.18 -13.33
C VAL A 176 -38.15 -41.73 -13.12
N ARG A 177 -37.85 -42.25 -11.90
CA ARG A 177 -36.51 -42.75 -11.54
C ARG A 177 -36.29 -44.21 -11.91
N GLU A 178 -37.35 -45.01 -11.81
CA GLU A 178 -37.41 -46.44 -12.08
C GLU A 178 -38.70 -46.74 -12.85
N SER A 179 -38.76 -47.85 -13.58
CA SER A 179 -39.97 -48.20 -14.33
C SER A 179 -41.16 -48.33 -13.38
N ALA A 180 -42.20 -47.53 -13.60
CA ALA A 180 -43.39 -47.50 -12.75
C ALA A 180 -44.62 -47.06 -13.53
N ARG A 181 -45.80 -47.50 -13.05
CA ARG A 181 -47.08 -46.99 -13.51
C ARG A 181 -47.24 -45.52 -13.15
N VAL A 182 -47.48 -44.70 -14.17
CA VAL A 182 -47.76 -43.27 -14.03
C VAL A 182 -49.22 -43.02 -14.35
N VAL A 183 -49.93 -42.39 -13.41
CA VAL A 183 -51.32 -41.98 -13.57
C VAL A 183 -51.42 -40.47 -13.39
N ALA A 184 -51.88 -39.77 -14.42
CA ALA A 184 -52.07 -38.32 -14.38
C ALA A 184 -53.55 -37.96 -14.48
N VAL A 185 -54.05 -37.21 -13.51
CA VAL A 185 -55.47 -36.86 -13.36
C VAL A 185 -55.62 -35.37 -13.09
N VAL A 186 -56.58 -34.75 -13.76
CA VAL A 186 -57.01 -33.37 -13.49
C VAL A 186 -58.23 -33.41 -12.58
N TYR A 187 -58.17 -32.63 -11.52
CA TYR A 187 -59.25 -32.44 -10.55
C TYR A 187 -59.78 -31.01 -10.56
N SER A 188 -61.07 -30.84 -10.27
CA SER A 188 -61.65 -29.54 -9.90
C SER A 188 -61.25 -29.13 -8.48
N THR A 189 -61.51 -27.87 -8.11
CA THR A 189 -61.40 -27.40 -6.71
C THR A 189 -62.25 -28.18 -5.71
N THR A 190 -63.32 -28.83 -6.20
CA THR A 190 -64.19 -29.72 -5.41
C THR A 190 -63.74 -31.18 -5.41
N ALA A 191 -62.51 -31.45 -5.86
CA ALA A 191 -61.91 -32.78 -5.96
C ALA A 191 -62.64 -33.77 -6.90
N LEU A 192 -63.44 -33.25 -7.84
CA LEU A 192 -64.05 -34.07 -8.88
C LEU A 192 -63.05 -34.33 -10.00
N ILE A 193 -63.00 -35.57 -10.50
CA ILE A 193 -62.16 -35.93 -11.65
C ILE A 193 -62.75 -35.26 -12.89
N VAL A 194 -61.95 -34.40 -13.53
CA VAL A 194 -62.29 -33.71 -14.78
C VAL A 194 -61.89 -34.55 -15.97
N ARG A 195 -60.66 -35.06 -15.94
CA ARG A 195 -60.07 -35.85 -17.03
C ARG A 195 -58.89 -36.67 -16.53
N ARG A 196 -58.75 -37.89 -17.04
CA ARG A 196 -57.52 -38.68 -16.90
C ARG A 196 -56.67 -38.52 -18.15
N LEU A 197 -55.48 -37.96 -17.98
CA LEU A 197 -54.59 -37.62 -19.09
C LEU A 197 -53.68 -38.78 -19.47
N LEU A 198 -53.27 -39.58 -18.49
CA LEU A 198 -52.32 -40.66 -18.66
C LEU A 198 -52.60 -41.78 -17.65
N ASP A 199 -52.43 -43.02 -18.07
CA ASP A 199 -52.45 -44.20 -17.20
C ASP A 199 -51.66 -45.33 -17.87
N GLN A 200 -50.33 -45.32 -17.71
CA GLN A 200 -49.45 -46.31 -18.34
C GLN A 200 -48.14 -46.51 -17.57
N GLU A 201 -47.47 -47.63 -17.84
CA GLU A 201 -46.08 -47.86 -17.40
C GLU A 201 -45.11 -46.95 -18.17
N GLN A 202 -44.22 -46.26 -17.45
CA GLN A 202 -43.16 -45.44 -18.03
C GLN A 202 -41.79 -45.91 -17.56
N ARG A 203 -40.79 -45.80 -18.43
CA ARG A 203 -39.39 -46.10 -18.13
C ARG A 203 -38.73 -44.91 -17.42
N PRO A 204 -37.53 -45.08 -16.84
CA PRO A 204 -36.79 -43.96 -16.26
C PRO A 204 -36.56 -42.82 -17.26
N GLY A 205 -36.89 -41.59 -16.89
CA GLY A 205 -36.84 -40.43 -17.78
C GLY A 205 -37.48 -39.18 -17.21
N VAL A 206 -37.33 -38.07 -17.93
CA VAL A 206 -38.06 -36.81 -17.67
C VAL A 206 -39.17 -36.73 -18.71
N TYR A 207 -40.40 -36.53 -18.24
CA TYR A 207 -41.59 -36.47 -19.06
C TYR A 207 -42.31 -35.15 -18.85
N GLU A 208 -43.04 -34.74 -19.87
CA GLU A 208 -43.87 -33.55 -19.86
C GLU A 208 -45.29 -33.92 -20.29
N LEU A 209 -46.27 -33.36 -19.59
CA LEU A 209 -47.67 -33.56 -19.85
C LEU A 209 -48.37 -32.21 -19.89
N GLU A 210 -49.26 -32.02 -20.86
CA GLU A 210 -50.05 -30.80 -21.03
C GLU A 210 -51.53 -31.15 -21.07
N TRP A 211 -52.32 -30.38 -20.34
CA TRP A 211 -53.78 -30.44 -20.40
C TRP A 211 -54.32 -29.37 -21.35
N ASP A 212 -55.20 -29.78 -22.25
CA ASP A 212 -55.86 -28.93 -23.24
C ASP A 212 -57.06 -28.13 -22.69
N GLY A 213 -57.33 -28.21 -21.38
CA GLY A 213 -58.46 -27.55 -20.74
C GLY A 213 -59.82 -28.21 -21.03
N ARG A 214 -59.85 -29.48 -21.44
CA ARG A 214 -61.08 -30.21 -21.77
C ARG A 214 -61.33 -31.41 -20.86
N ASP A 215 -62.60 -31.77 -20.69
CA ASP A 215 -63.00 -33.00 -20.00
C ASP A 215 -62.94 -34.24 -20.92
N ASP A 216 -63.26 -35.41 -20.37
CA ASP A 216 -63.31 -36.69 -21.11
C ASP A 216 -64.32 -36.70 -22.27
N SER A 217 -65.33 -35.82 -22.24
CA SER A 217 -66.31 -35.66 -23.32
C SER A 217 -65.88 -34.64 -24.38
N GLY A 218 -64.68 -34.08 -24.27
CA GLY A 218 -64.14 -33.07 -25.16
C GLY A 218 -64.70 -31.66 -24.95
N ARG A 219 -65.56 -31.46 -23.94
CA ARG A 219 -66.11 -30.14 -23.60
C ARG A 219 -65.03 -29.30 -22.94
N ARG A 220 -64.99 -28.01 -23.28
CA ARG A 220 -64.10 -27.05 -22.62
C ARG A 220 -64.54 -26.84 -21.18
N MET A 221 -63.57 -26.80 -20.28
CA MET A 221 -63.82 -26.47 -18.89
C MET A 221 -63.90 -24.96 -18.68
N PRO A 222 -64.69 -24.50 -17.68
CA PRO A 222 -64.74 -23.09 -17.30
C PRO A 222 -63.38 -22.54 -16.86
N ASP A 223 -63.29 -21.21 -16.82
CA ASP A 223 -62.15 -20.54 -16.21
C ASP A 223 -62.15 -20.75 -14.70
N GLY A 224 -60.95 -20.95 -14.15
CA GLY A 224 -60.79 -21.20 -12.72
C GLY A 224 -59.60 -22.08 -12.39
N ASP A 225 -59.56 -22.49 -11.13
CA ASP A 225 -58.52 -23.32 -10.56
C ASP A 225 -58.80 -24.81 -10.77
N TYR A 226 -57.73 -25.53 -11.10
CA TYR A 226 -57.69 -26.97 -11.24
C TYR A 226 -56.44 -27.52 -10.58
N VAL A 227 -56.45 -28.82 -10.27
CA VAL A 227 -55.29 -29.52 -9.71
C VAL A 227 -54.90 -30.63 -10.66
N LEU A 228 -53.68 -30.56 -11.18
CA LEU A 228 -53.06 -31.63 -11.95
C LEU A 228 -52.23 -32.48 -11.01
N GLU A 229 -52.61 -33.75 -10.85
CA GLU A 229 -51.92 -34.71 -10.00
C GLU A 229 -51.29 -35.81 -10.86
N VAL A 230 -50.00 -36.06 -10.65
CA VAL A 230 -49.25 -37.16 -11.26
C VAL A 230 -48.82 -38.12 -10.16
N ARG A 231 -49.31 -39.36 -10.24
CA ARG A 231 -48.92 -40.47 -9.36
C ARG A 231 -47.90 -41.33 -10.08
N ILE A 232 -46.77 -41.61 -9.43
CA ILE A 232 -45.66 -42.41 -9.95
C ILE A 232 -45.44 -43.59 -8.99
N GLY A 233 -45.89 -44.79 -9.39
CA GLY A 233 -45.89 -45.96 -8.52
C GLY A 233 -46.68 -45.76 -7.23
N ASP A 234 -46.25 -46.38 -6.13
CA ASP A 234 -46.98 -46.35 -4.85
C ASP A 234 -46.67 -45.13 -3.98
N ARG A 235 -45.57 -44.42 -4.25
CA ARG A 235 -45.04 -43.38 -3.34
C ARG A 235 -44.87 -42.00 -3.99
N GLY A 236 -44.75 -41.91 -5.31
CA GLY A 236 -44.55 -40.64 -5.98
C GLY A 236 -45.89 -39.94 -6.20
N ILE A 237 -46.07 -38.74 -5.65
CA ILE A 237 -47.20 -37.87 -5.96
C ILE A 237 -46.64 -36.47 -6.20
N GLU A 238 -46.87 -35.94 -7.39
CA GLU A 238 -46.61 -34.55 -7.73
C GLU A 238 -47.95 -33.85 -8.01
N ARG A 239 -48.13 -32.66 -7.46
CA ARG A 239 -49.34 -31.85 -7.63
C ARG A 239 -48.95 -30.47 -8.11
N LYS A 240 -49.73 -29.96 -9.06
CA LYS A 240 -49.57 -28.60 -9.58
C LYS A 240 -50.93 -27.93 -9.64
N ARG A 241 -51.01 -26.68 -9.16
CA ARG A 241 -52.18 -25.83 -9.40
C ARG A 241 -52.14 -25.36 -10.84
N VAL A 242 -53.27 -25.46 -11.53
CA VAL A 242 -53.45 -24.98 -12.90
C VAL A 242 -54.55 -23.94 -12.91
N VAL A 243 -54.29 -22.79 -13.51
CA VAL A 243 -55.29 -21.73 -13.72
C VAL A 243 -55.65 -21.71 -15.20
N LEU A 244 -56.92 -21.94 -15.50
CA LEU A 244 -57.47 -21.66 -16.83
C LEU A 244 -58.01 -20.23 -16.82
N SER A 245 -57.45 -19.39 -17.68
CA SER A 245 -58.00 -18.08 -18.00
C SER A 245 -58.18 -18.00 -19.51
N GLN A 246 -59.42 -17.80 -19.97
CA GLN A 246 -59.67 -17.54 -21.37
C GLN A 246 -59.06 -16.18 -21.77
N PRO A 247 -58.45 -16.07 -22.96
CA PRO A 247 -58.06 -14.80 -23.54
C PRO A 247 -59.27 -13.99 -24.03
#